data_AF-A0A924JIM8-F1
#
_entry.id   AF-A0A924JIM8-F1
#
_cell.length_a   1.000
_cell.length_b   1.000
_cell.length_c   1.000
_cell.angle_alpha   90.00
_cell.angle_beta   90.00
_cell.angle_gamma   90.00
#
_symmetry.space_group_name_H-M   'P 1'
#
loop_
_entity.id
_entity.type
_entity.pdbx_description
1 polymer ?
#
loop_
_entity_poly.entity_id
_entity_poly.type
_entity_poly.pdbx_seq_one_letter_code
_entity_poly.pdbx_strand_id
1 'polypeptide(L)' 'NGEWDKARVLMVQYQGITDNTIDQFRKETTQVVLYPPEFKSGTLRAPFLEAK' A
#
# COMPACT_ATOMS: atom_id res chain seq x y z
N ASN A 1 11.64 -23.78 -10.03
CA ASN A 1 10.61 -22.79 -10.40
C ASN A 1 9.26 -23.36 -10.06
N GLY A 2 8.85 -23.24 -8.80
CA GLY A 2 7.58 -23.79 -8.31
C GLY A 2 6.45 -22.78 -8.39
N GLU A 3 5.22 -23.24 -8.24
CA GLU A 3 3.98 -22.43 -8.16
C GLU A 3 4.00 -21.29 -7.12
N TRP A 4 4.93 -21.35 -6.16
CA TRP A 4 5.11 -20.42 -5.03
C TRP A 4 6.31 -19.48 -5.19
N ASP A 5 7.03 -19.56 -6.31
CA ASP A 5 8.22 -18.75 -6.58
C ASP A 5 7.86 -17.27 -6.79
N LYS A 6 6.62 -16.99 -7.18
CA LYS A 6 6.06 -15.64 -7.32
C LYS A 6 4.94 -15.44 -6.32
N ALA A 7 5.06 -14.36 -5.54
CA ALA A 7 4.02 -13.95 -4.63
C ALA A 7 2.74 -13.56 -5.39
N ARG A 8 1.59 -14.01 -4.88
CA ARG A 8 0.26 -13.71 -5.44
C ARG A 8 -0.49 -12.66 -4.61
N VAL A 9 0.02 -12.36 -3.42
CA VAL A 9 -0.59 -11.41 -2.50
C VAL A 9 0.05 -10.04 -2.70
N LEU A 10 -0.81 -9.04 -2.94
CA LEU A 10 -0.41 -7.64 -2.95
C LEU A 10 -0.56 -7.09 -1.52
N MET A 11 0.53 -6.56 -0.96
CA MET A 11 0.50 -5.85 0.31
C MET A 11 0.49 -4.35 0.06
N VAL A 12 -0.53 -3.66 0.56
CA VAL A 12 -0.73 -2.21 0.38
C VAL A 12 -0.88 -1.52 1.73
N GLN A 13 -0.30 -0.32 1.87
CA GLN A 13 -0.58 0.61 2.95
C GLN A 13 -1.28 1.85 2.37
N TYR A 14 -2.43 2.22 2.93
CA TYR A 14 -3.06 3.49 2.63
C TYR A 14 -2.32 4.63 3.34
N GLN A 15 -1.88 5.65 2.61
CA GLN A 15 -1.13 6.79 3.12
C GLN A 15 -1.79 8.11 2.69
N GLY A 16 -1.69 9.16 3.52
CA GLY A 16 -2.27 10.48 3.22
C GLY A 16 -3.79 10.53 3.31
N ILE A 17 -4.38 9.70 4.17
CA ILE A 17 -5.82 9.70 4.49
C ILE A 17 -6.09 10.85 5.46
N THR A 18 -6.80 11.87 5.01
CA THR A 18 -7.00 13.13 5.77
C THR A 18 -8.44 13.36 6.21
N ASP A 19 -9.40 12.68 5.57
CA ASP A 19 -10.83 12.81 5.90
C ASP A 19 -11.42 11.45 6.28
N ASN A 20 -12.73 11.40 6.54
CA ASN A 20 -13.44 10.17 6.93
C ASN A 20 -14.39 9.67 5.82
N THR A 21 -14.18 10.12 4.58
CA THR A 21 -15.01 9.73 3.43
C THR A 21 -14.43 8.50 2.74
N ILE A 22 -15.26 7.78 1.99
CA ILE A 22 -14.80 6.62 1.22
C ILE A 22 -14.02 7.01 -0.05
N ASP A 23 -14.21 8.24 -0.54
CA ASP A 23 -13.71 8.66 -1.85
C ASP A 23 -12.18 8.74 -1.91
N GLN A 24 -11.51 9.01 -0.79
CA GLN A 24 -10.05 9.00 -0.70
C GLN A 24 -9.41 7.62 -0.93
N PHE A 25 -10.11 6.53 -0.59
CA PHE A 25 -9.61 5.16 -0.77
C PHE A 25 -9.71 4.71 -2.24
N ARG A 26 -10.51 5.42 -3.05
CA ARG A 26 -10.64 5.18 -4.49
C ARG A 26 -9.53 5.85 -5.30
N LYS A 27 -8.75 6.76 -4.69
CA LYS A 27 -7.65 7.45 -5.35
C LYS A 27 -6.42 6.54 -5.40
N GLU A 28 -5.83 6.39 -6.57
CA GLU A 28 -4.61 5.58 -6.76
C GLU A 28 -3.43 6.11 -5.93
N THR A 29 -3.38 7.42 -5.67
CA THR A 29 -2.28 8.07 -4.94
C THR A 29 -2.23 7.73 -3.46
N THR A 30 -3.32 7.23 -2.86
CA THR A 30 -3.34 6.84 -1.44
C THR A 30 -2.89 5.40 -1.24
N GLN A 31 -2.86 4.58 -2.30
CA GLN A 31 -2.50 3.16 -2.24
C GLN A 31 -1.01 2.94 -2.50
N VAL A 32 -0.23 2.72 -1.44
CA VAL A 32 1.21 2.43 -1.55
C VAL A 32 1.45 0.93 -1.48
N VAL A 33 1.90 0.34 -2.59
CA VAL A 33 2.27 -1.08 -2.68
C VAL A 33 3.62 -1.28 -2.01
N LEU A 34 3.67 -2.18 -1.03
CA LEU A 34 4.88 -2.52 -0.27
C LEU A 34 5.53 -3.82 -0.76
N TYR A 35 4.72 -4.74 -1.27
CA TYR A 35 5.13 -6.06 -1.73
C TYR A 35 4.13 -6.60 -2.77
N PRO A 36 4.57 -7.33 -3.81
CA PRO A 36 5.94 -7.79 -4.03
C PRO A 36 6.88 -6.71 -4.61
N PRO A 37 8.21 -6.86 -4.52
CA PRO A 37 9.17 -5.79 -4.83
C PRO A 37 9.06 -5.27 -6.25
N GLU A 38 8.69 -6.12 -7.21
CA GLU A 38 8.46 -5.77 -8.61
C GLU A 38 7.32 -4.77 -8.83
N PHE A 39 6.39 -4.66 -7.88
CA PHE A 39 5.26 -3.72 -7.93
C PHE A 39 5.33 -2.63 -6.86
N LYS A 40 6.44 -2.56 -6.10
CA LYS A 40 6.58 -1.62 -4.99
C LYS A 40 6.52 -0.18 -5.48
N SER A 41 5.56 0.59 -4.97
CA SER A 41 5.38 2.01 -5.31
C SER A 41 5.88 2.97 -4.23
N GLY A 42 6.23 2.45 -3.05
CA GLY A 42 6.76 3.27 -1.96
C GLY A 42 7.24 2.46 -0.75
N THR A 43 7.43 3.14 0.37
CA THR A 43 7.94 2.54 1.62
C THR A 43 6.87 2.53 2.69
N LEU A 44 6.99 1.58 3.63
CA LEU A 44 6.17 1.53 4.82
C LEU A 44 6.39 2.81 5.63
N ARG A 45 5.30 3.51 5.98
CA ARG A 45 5.35 4.64 6.93
C ARG A 45 4.98 4.14 8.33
N ALA A 46 5.86 4.42 9.28
CA ALA A 46 5.67 4.16 10.70
C ALA A 46 6.11 5.40 11.52
N PRO A 47 5.50 5.67 12.69
CA PRO A 47 4.34 4.95 13.24
C PRO A 47 3.06 5.25 12.46
N PHE A 48 2.13 4.30 12.45
CA PHE A 48 0.88 4.38 11.65
C PHE A 48 0.03 5.61 11.97
N LEU A 49 0.21 6.20 13.16
CA LEU A 49 -0.51 7.38 13.65
C LEU A 49 0.13 8.72 13.25
N GLU A 50 1.42 8.75 12.88
CA GLU A 50 2.14 10.01 12.59
C GLU A 50 2.21 10.34 11.10
N ALA A 51 1.62 9.52 10.23
CA ALA A 51 1.40 9.90 8.85
C ALA A 51 0.19 10.86 8.74
N LYS A 52 0.28 12.01 9.41
CA LYS A 52 -0.70 13.10 9.34
C LYS A 52 -0.47 13.96 8.10
#